data_AF-A0A1I0CD48-F1
#
_entry.id   AF-A0A1I0CD48-F1
#
_cell.length_a   1.000
_cell.length_b   1.000
_cell.length_c   1.000
_cell.angle_alpha   90.00
_cell.angle_beta   90.00
_cell.angle_gamma   90.00
#
_symmetry.space_group_name_H-M   'P 1'
#
loop_
_entity.id
_entity.type
_entity.pdbx_description
1 polymer ?
#
loop_
_entity_poly.entity_id
_entity_poly.type
_entity_poly.pdbx_seq_one_letter_code
_entity_poly.pdbx_strand_id
1 'polypeptide(L)'
;PKSTFNIKYILALLNSTPLQFYFENIFSSFKVLRHHIEAFPIPIIDFSKEKEIEGLVNLILQEDEDKEEILNNLYQELDEEVYELFHLSKKEIKFVEKDF
;
A
#
# COMPACT_ATOMS: atom_id res chain seq x y z
N PRO A 1 22.86 -8.56 -4.38
CA PRO A 1 21.85 -9.29 -3.58
C PRO A 1 20.45 -9.03 -4.15
N LYS A 2 19.77 -10.06 -4.68
CA LYS A 2 18.32 -9.95 -4.93
C LYS A 2 17.66 -9.82 -3.57
N SER A 3 17.21 -8.61 -3.22
CA SER A 3 16.34 -8.42 -2.07
C SER A 3 15.02 -9.12 -2.42
N THR A 4 14.83 -10.32 -1.88
CA THR A 4 13.56 -11.02 -1.99
C THR A 4 12.61 -10.34 -1.01
N PHE A 5 11.92 -9.29 -1.47
CA PHE A 5 10.87 -8.64 -0.69
C PHE A 5 9.75 -9.64 -0.38
N ASN A 6 9.16 -9.55 0.81
CA ASN A 6 8.01 -10.38 1.15
C ASN A 6 6.84 -10.08 0.20
N ILE A 7 6.21 -11.13 -0.33
CA ILE A 7 5.08 -10.99 -1.25
C ILE A 7 3.90 -10.26 -0.61
N LYS A 8 3.69 -10.42 0.69
CA LYS A 8 2.64 -9.72 1.44
C LYS A 8 2.96 -8.25 1.62
N TYR A 9 4.23 -7.90 1.78
CA TYR A 9 4.65 -6.49 1.81
C TYR A 9 4.43 -5.82 0.44
N ILE A 10 4.76 -6.50 -0.66
CA ILE A 10 4.41 -6.02 -2.00
C ILE A 10 2.89 -5.89 -2.15
N LEU A 11 2.13 -6.88 -1.68
CA LEU A 11 0.67 -6.86 -1.73
C LEU A 11 0.09 -5.67 -0.94
N ALA A 12 0.62 -5.37 0.24
CA ALA A 12 0.23 -4.22 1.05
C ALA A 12 0.39 -2.92 0.27
N LEU A 13 1.59 -2.68 -0.28
CA LEU A 13 1.86 -1.48 -1.07
C LEU A 13 0.89 -1.41 -2.27
N LEU A 14 0.68 -2.52 -2.97
CA LEU A 14 -0.20 -2.58 -4.15
C LEU A 14 -1.66 -2.25 -3.85
N ASN A 15 -2.14 -2.52 -2.65
CA ASN A 15 -3.52 -2.25 -2.24
C ASN A 15 -3.67 -0.97 -1.40
N SER A 16 -2.62 -0.14 -1.35
CA SER A 16 -2.64 1.12 -0.59
C SER A 16 -3.11 2.31 -1.45
N THR A 17 -3.80 3.25 -0.82
CA THR A 17 -4.30 4.49 -1.43
C THR A 17 -3.19 5.33 -2.11
N PRO A 18 -1.99 5.53 -1.52
CA PRO A 18 -0.87 6.17 -2.20
C PRO A 18 -0.53 5.56 -3.56
N LEU A 19 -0.61 4.24 -3.65
CA LEU A 19 -0.18 3.53 -4.83
C LEU A 19 -1.24 3.52 -5.91
N GLN A 20 -2.50 3.38 -5.51
CA GLN A 20 -3.62 3.53 -6.41
C GLN A 20 -3.61 4.92 -7.05
N PHE A 21 -3.40 5.95 -6.23
CA PHE A 21 -3.21 7.33 -6.70
C PHE A 21 -2.03 7.49 -7.68
N TYR A 22 -0.86 6.92 -7.36
CA TYR A 22 0.32 6.97 -8.22
C TYR A 22 0.05 6.31 -9.59
N PHE A 23 -0.60 5.14 -9.60
CA PHE A 23 -0.94 4.44 -10.84
C PHE A 23 -1.96 5.24 -11.66
N GLU A 24 -2.99 5.82 -11.05
CA GLU A 24 -3.99 6.60 -11.79
C GLU A 24 -3.41 7.87 -12.41
N ASN A 25 -2.50 8.55 -11.72
CA ASN A 25 -1.90 9.79 -12.21
C ASN A 25 -0.85 9.58 -13.30
N ILE A 26 -0.17 8.43 -13.30
CA ILE A 26 0.90 8.14 -14.27
C ILE A 26 0.37 7.34 -15.46
N PHE A 27 -0.69 6.56 -15.29
CA PHE A 27 -1.24 5.73 -16.35
C PHE A 27 -2.62 6.21 -16.77
N SER A 28 -2.69 6.84 -17.94
CA SER A 28 -3.95 7.28 -18.58
C SER A 28 -4.86 6.12 -19.02
N SER A 29 -4.46 4.87 -18.78
CA SER A 29 -5.25 3.67 -19.06
C SER A 29 -5.06 2.66 -17.93
N PHE A 30 -6.10 1.88 -17.61
CA PHE A 30 -6.12 0.81 -16.60
C PHE A 30 -5.07 -0.32 -16.78
N LYS A 31 -4.15 -0.21 -17.74
CA LYS A 31 -3.10 -1.21 -18.01
C LYS A 31 -1.81 -0.87 -17.29
N VAL A 32 -1.62 -1.46 -16.12
CA VAL A 32 -0.31 -1.49 -15.44
C VAL A 32 0.56 -2.58 -16.06
N LEU A 33 1.56 -2.18 -16.84
CA LEU A 33 2.54 -3.10 -17.42
C LEU A 33 3.62 -3.45 -16.40
N ARG A 34 4.22 -4.65 -16.51
CA ARG A 34 5.28 -5.13 -15.60
C ARG A 34 6.41 -4.12 -15.37
N HIS A 35 6.86 -3.44 -16.43
CA HIS A 35 7.94 -2.46 -16.33
C HIS A 35 7.55 -1.21 -15.50
N HIS A 36 6.25 -0.90 -15.38
CA HIS A 36 5.76 0.17 -14.51
C HIS A 36 5.81 -0.23 -13.04
N ILE A 37 5.48 -1.49 -12.74
CA ILE A 37 5.57 -2.07 -11.39
C ILE A 37 7.05 -2.17 -10.97
N GLU A 38 7.94 -2.53 -11.89
CA GLU A 38 9.38 -2.59 -11.63
C GLU A 38 10.04 -1.21 -11.49
N ALA A 39 9.45 -0.15 -12.08
CA ALA A 39 9.92 1.22 -11.93
C ALA A 39 9.47 1.88 -10.61
N PHE A 40 8.60 1.22 -9.84
CA PHE A 40 8.09 1.75 -8.59
C PHE A 40 9.19 1.75 -7.51
N PRO A 41 9.41 2.88 -6.81
CA PRO A 41 10.30 2.91 -5.66
C PRO A 41 9.70 2.12 -4.49
N ILE A 42 10.09 0.85 -4.34
CA ILE A 42 9.76 0.05 -3.16
C ILE A 42 10.62 0.56 -1.99
N PRO A 43 10.03 1.08 -0.90
CA PRO A 43 10.77 1.53 0.25
C PRO A 43 11.53 0.34 0.87
N ILE A 44 12.82 0.52 1.09
CA ILE A 44 13.64 -0.45 1.83
C ILE A 44 13.41 -0.19 3.31
N ILE A 45 12.72 -1.12 3.96
CA ILE A 45 12.37 -1.05 5.37
C ILE A 45 13.12 -2.13 6.16
N ASP A 46 13.12 -1.99 7.48
CA ASP A 46 13.68 -3.01 8.36
C ASP A 46 12.69 -4.18 8.55
N PHE A 47 13.22 -5.30 9.02
CA PHE A 47 12.44 -6.52 9.21
C PHE A 47 11.30 -6.35 10.23
N SER A 48 11.42 -5.45 11.21
CA SER A 48 10.35 -5.21 12.17
C SER A 48 9.14 -4.59 11.47
N LYS A 49 9.37 -3.52 10.70
CA LYS A 49 8.30 -2.83 9.96
C LYS A 49 7.69 -3.71 8.87
N GLU A 50 8.51 -4.53 8.18
CA GLU A 50 8.00 -5.49 7.19
C GLU A 50 7.05 -6.50 7.84
N LYS A 51 7.36 -6.94 9.06
CA LYS A 51 6.53 -7.87 9.82
C LYS A 51 5.26 -7.25 10.38
N GLU A 52 5.29 -5.97 10.76
CA GLU A 52 4.10 -5.20 11.17
C GLU A 52 3.10 -5.14 10.01
N ILE A 53 3.57 -4.73 8.82
CA ILE A 53 2.74 -4.64 7.61
C ILE A 53 2.24 -6.03 7.19
N GLU A 54 3.09 -7.06 7.25
CA GLU A 54 2.64 -8.44 7.02
C GLU A 54 1.54 -8.85 8.02
N GLY A 55 1.62 -8.42 9.27
CA GLY A 55 0.61 -8.63 10.30
C GLY A 55 -0.74 -8.06 9.88
N LEU A 56 -0.77 -6.79 9.47
CA LEU A 56 -1.97 -6.11 8.97
C LEU A 56 -2.57 -6.83 7.76
N VAL A 57 -1.74 -7.22 6.79
CA VAL A 57 -2.19 -7.97 5.61
C VAL A 57 -2.80 -9.31 6.00
N ASN A 58 -2.23 -10.02 6.97
CA ASN A 58 -2.80 -11.28 7.42
C ASN A 58 -4.16 -11.08 8.09
N LEU A 59 -4.37 -9.99 8.83
CA LEU A 59 -5.66 -9.65 9.43
C LEU A 59 -6.69 -9.36 8.33
N ILE A 60 -6.33 -8.55 7.33
CA ILE A 60 -7.19 -8.24 6.18
C ILE A 60 -7.60 -9.51 5.45
N LEU A 61 -6.67 -10.44 5.22
CA LEU A 61 -6.94 -11.72 4.52
C LEU A 61 -7.76 -12.72 5.35
N GLN A 62 -7.85 -12.54 6.67
CA GLN A 62 -8.58 -13.43 7.57
C GLN A 62 -9.96 -12.91 7.95
N GLU A 63 -10.22 -11.62 7.77
CA GLU A 63 -11.51 -11.01 8.11
C GLU A 63 -12.58 -11.39 7.07
N ASP A 64 -13.82 -11.56 7.54
CA ASP A 64 -14.97 -11.82 6.66
C ASP A 64 -15.37 -10.54 5.91
N GLU A 65 -15.66 -10.67 4.61
CA GLU A 65 -16.15 -9.58 3.76
C GLU A 65 -17.45 -8.94 4.31
N ASP A 66 -18.23 -9.69 5.09
CA ASP A 66 -19.47 -9.22 5.72
C ASP A 66 -19.25 -8.15 6.82
N LYS A 67 -17.99 -7.93 7.25
CA LYS A 67 -17.62 -6.94 8.27
C LYS A 67 -16.86 -5.76 7.66
N GLU A 68 -17.52 -5.08 6.74
CA GLU A 68 -16.97 -3.92 6.02
C GLU A 68 -16.33 -2.87 6.93
N GLU A 69 -16.92 -2.56 8.09
CA GLU A 69 -16.37 -1.55 9.02
C GLU A 69 -14.99 -1.94 9.57
N ILE A 70 -14.81 -3.20 9.96
CA ILE A 70 -13.53 -3.71 10.48
C ILE A 70 -12.50 -3.73 9.35
N LEU A 71 -12.91 -4.19 8.18
CA LEU A 71 -12.04 -4.28 7.02
C LEU A 71 -11.57 -2.88 6.57
N ASN A 72 -12.46 -1.88 6.55
CA ASN A 72 -12.12 -0.50 6.25
C ASN A 72 -11.12 0.08 7.25
N ASN A 73 -11.28 -0.19 8.55
CA ASN A 73 -10.33 0.26 9.56
C ASN A 73 -8.95 -0.37 9.35
N LEU A 74 -8.87 -1.66 9.01
CA LEU A 74 -7.60 -2.33 8.72
C LEU A 74 -6.92 -1.77 7.46
N TYR A 75 -7.68 -1.42 6.42
CA TYR A 75 -7.14 -0.74 5.25
C TYR A 75 -6.65 0.67 5.58
N GLN A 76 -7.34 1.41 6.44
CA GLN A 76 -6.87 2.72 6.91
C GLN A 76 -5.57 2.62 7.70
N GLU A 77 -5.47 1.66 8.62
CA GLU A 77 -4.21 1.41 9.35
C GLU A 77 -3.07 1.04 8.40
N LEU A 78 -3.35 0.24 7.38
CA LEU A 78 -2.37 -0.10 6.35
C LEU A 78 -1.91 1.15 5.58
N ASP A 79 -2.85 2.02 5.18
CA ASP A 79 -2.53 3.26 4.48
C ASP A 79 -1.72 4.22 5.33
N GLU A 80 -2.01 4.33 6.63
CA GLU A 80 -1.21 5.11 7.58
C GLU A 80 0.25 4.65 7.61
N GLU A 81 0.50 3.35 7.72
CA GLU A 81 1.85 2.79 7.65
C GLU A 81 2.52 3.13 6.33
N VAL A 82 1.81 3.00 5.21
CA VAL A 82 2.36 3.31 3.89
C VAL A 82 2.64 4.82 3.73
N TYR A 83 1.79 5.70 4.25
CA TYR A 83 2.04 7.14 4.26
C TYR A 83 3.34 7.48 5.01
N GLU A 84 3.59 6.81 6.14
CA GLU A 84 4.84 6.96 6.88
C GLU A 84 6.06 6.48 6.11
N LEU A 85 5.94 5.35 5.38
CA LEU A 85 7.01 4.82 4.53
C LEU A 85 7.40 5.78 3.40
N PHE A 86 6.44 6.49 2.83
CA PHE A 86 6.68 7.51 1.80
C PHE A 86 6.97 8.90 2.37
N HIS A 87 7.00 9.04 3.71
CA HIS A 87 7.19 10.30 4.40
C HIS A 87 6.23 11.40 3.94
N LEU A 88 4.97 11.03 3.67
CA LEU A 88 3.95 11.95 3.18
C LEU A 88 3.47 12.87 4.30
N SER A 89 3.37 14.16 3.99
CA SER A 89 2.83 15.15 4.92
C SER A 89 1.31 15.10 4.95
N LYS A 90 0.71 15.60 6.04
CA LYS A 90 -0.76 15.72 6.18
C LYS A 90 -1.44 16.49 5.04
N LYS A 91 -0.71 17.35 4.33
CA LYS A 91 -1.24 18.07 3.17
C LYS A 91 -1.27 17.20 1.93
N GLU A 92 -0.27 16.35 1.76
CA GLU A 92 -0.17 15.41 0.64
C GLU A 92 -1.14 14.25 0.84
N ILE A 93 -1.26 13.72 2.04
CA ILE A 93 -2.27 12.69 2.39
C ILE A 93 -3.67 13.18 2.02
N LYS A 94 -4.04 14.38 2.48
CA LYS A 94 -5.34 15.00 2.14
C LYS A 94 -5.53 15.26 0.64
N PHE A 95 -4.45 15.41 -0.11
CA PHE A 95 -4.53 15.58 -1.55
C PHE A 95 -4.80 14.25 -2.24
N VAL A 96 -4.09 13.21 -1.83
CA VAL A 96 -4.26 11.83 -2.30
C VAL A 96 -5.68 11.32 -1.98
N GLU A 97 -6.14 11.48 -0.74
CA GLU A 97 -7.48 11.02 -0.30
C GLU A 97 -8.64 11.81 -0.93
N LYS A 98 -8.39 13.01 -1.46
CA LYS A 98 -9.45 13.81 -2.07
C LYS A 98 -9.86 13.29 -3.46
N ASP A 99 -8.97 12.55 -4.11
CA ASP A 99 -9.21 11.97 -5.43
C ASP A 99 -9.86 10.58 -5.36
N PHE A 100 -10.08 10.01 -4.15
CA PHE A 100 -10.79 8.76 -3.87
C PHE A 100 -12.10 9.00 -3.10
#